data_AF-A0A1N6FIK1-F1
#
_entry.id   AF-A0A1N6FIK1-F1
#
_cell.length_a   1.000
_cell.length_b   1.000
_cell.length_c   1.000
_cell.angle_alpha   90.00
_cell.angle_beta   90.00
_cell.angle_gamma   90.00
#
_symmetry.space_group_name_H-M   'P 1'
#
loop_
_entity.id
_entity.type
_entity.pdbx_description
1 polymer ?
#
loop_
_entity_poly.entity_id
_entity_poly.type
_entity_poly.pdbx_seq_one_letter_code
_entity_poly.pdbx_strand_id
1 'polypeptide(L)' 'MTQPHSAHSTGLENASDDVKLAVDLIYLLESHNIDPDTALSALEIVKRDLLTKKND' A
#
# COMPACT_ATOMS: atom_id res chain seq x y z
N MET A 1 -20.88 19.88 16.58
CA MET A 1 -20.55 19.70 15.15
C MET A 1 -19.38 18.72 15.10
N THR A 2 -19.54 17.63 14.37
CA THR A 2 -18.70 16.42 14.38
C THR A 2 -17.30 16.62 13.77
N GLN A 3 -16.40 15.70 14.12
CA GLN A 3 -14.92 15.69 14.11
C GLN A 3 -14.16 16.11 12.82
N PRO A 4 -12.86 16.47 12.93
CA PRO A 4 -11.96 16.71 11.81
C PRO A 4 -11.27 15.41 11.36
N HIS A 5 -11.79 14.77 10.31
CA HIS A 5 -11.04 13.75 9.55
C HIS A 5 -11.10 14.17 8.09
N SER A 6 -10.28 15.15 7.71
CA SER A 6 -10.24 15.67 6.34
C SER A 6 -8.80 15.87 5.89
N ALA A 7 -8.02 14.80 5.95
CA ALA A 7 -6.65 14.78 5.43
C ALA A 7 -6.42 13.65 4.41
N HIS A 8 -7.45 13.18 3.70
CA HIS A 8 -7.29 12.06 2.75
C HIS A 8 -7.78 12.28 1.31
N SER A 9 -8.49 13.37 1.01
CA SER A 9 -9.26 13.45 -0.25
C SER A 9 -8.93 14.71 -1.04
N THR A 10 -7.77 14.73 -1.70
CA THR A 10 -7.51 15.63 -2.85
C THR A 10 -6.22 15.27 -3.60
N GLY A 11 -5.26 14.56 -2.97
CA GLY A 11 -4.01 14.15 -3.62
C GLY A 11 -4.05 12.77 -4.28
N LEU A 12 -4.75 11.80 -3.68
CA LEU A 12 -4.74 10.40 -4.12
C LEU A 12 -5.56 10.15 -5.39
N GLU A 13 -6.63 10.91 -5.63
CA GLU A 13 -7.48 10.74 -6.81
C GLU A 13 -6.73 10.94 -8.14
N ASN A 14 -5.75 11.86 -8.15
CA ASN A 14 -4.92 12.18 -9.31
C ASN A 14 -3.55 11.46 -9.33
N ALA A 15 -3.25 10.63 -8.33
CA ALA A 15 -1.98 9.90 -8.28
C ALA A 15 -1.94 8.76 -9.30
N SER A 16 -0.73 8.35 -9.70
CA SER A 16 -0.51 7.15 -10.52
C SER A 16 -1.04 5.89 -9.83
N ASP A 17 -1.41 4.88 -10.61
CA ASP A 17 -2.00 3.64 -10.10
C ASP A 17 -1.08 2.92 -9.09
N ASP A 18 0.24 2.98 -9.30
CA ASP A 18 1.24 2.42 -8.39
C ASP A 18 1.23 3.10 -7.01
N VAL A 19 1.06 4.43 -6.98
CA VAL A 19 0.99 5.20 -5.74
C VAL A 19 -0.30 4.91 -4.99
N LYS A 20 -1.43 4.84 -5.69
CA LYS A 20 -2.73 4.48 -5.11
C LYS A 20 -2.67 3.09 -4.46
N LEU A 21 -2.16 2.11 -5.21
CA LEU A 21 -2.00 0.75 -4.72
C LEU A 21 -1.05 0.67 -3.51
N ALA A 22 0.06 1.42 -3.53
CA ALA A 22 0.97 1.47 -2.38
C ALA A 22 0.27 1.98 -1.12
N VAL A 23 -0.58 3.01 -1.23
CA VAL A 23 -1.36 3.51 -0.10
C VAL A 23 -2.38 2.50 0.40
N ASP A 24 -3.10 1.84 -0.51
CA ASP A 24 -4.05 0.77 -0.14
C ASP A 24 -3.36 -0.38 0.59
N LEU A 25 -2.17 -0.79 0.12
CA LEU A 25 -1.37 -1.84 0.75
C LEU A 25 -0.90 -1.43 2.15
N ILE A 26 -0.41 -0.20 2.32
CA ILE A 26 -0.01 0.32 3.64
C ILE A 26 -1.20 0.30 4.59
N TYR A 27 -2.35 0.84 4.17
CA TYR A 27 -3.56 0.84 4.98
C TYR A 27 -3.98 -0.58 5.41
N LEU A 28 -3.91 -1.55 4.49
CA LEU A 28 -4.25 -2.94 4.78
C LEU A 28 -3.32 -3.55 5.83
N LEU A 29 -2.02 -3.32 5.71
CA LEU A 29 -1.00 -3.84 6.62
C LEU A 29 -1.15 -3.24 8.02
N GLU A 30 -1.35 -1.93 8.12
CA GLU A 30 -1.57 -1.22 9.38
C GLU A 30 -2.87 -1.66 10.05
N SER A 31 -3.95 -1.79 9.28
CA SER A 31 -5.27 -2.22 9.80
C SER A 31 -5.25 -3.63 10.41
N HIS A 32 -4.33 -4.48 9.96
CA HIS A 32 -4.11 -5.81 10.50
C HIS A 32 -2.99 -5.88 11.54
N ASN A 33 -2.42 -4.74 11.95
CA ASN A 33 -1.31 -4.64 12.90
C ASN A 33 -0.12 -5.52 12.50
N ILE A 34 0.18 -5.59 11.20
CA ILE A 34 1.33 -6.34 10.71
C ILE A 34 2.59 -5.58 11.09
N ASP A 35 3.53 -6.30 11.69
CA ASP A 35 4.85 -5.78 12.03
C ASP A 35 5.58 -5.26 10.76
N PRO A 36 6.20 -4.06 10.79
CA PRO A 36 6.81 -3.47 9.60
C PRO A 36 7.92 -4.33 8.97
N ASP A 37 8.77 -4.97 9.77
CA ASP A 37 9.82 -5.85 9.26
C ASP A 37 9.22 -7.08 8.57
N THR A 38 8.16 -7.64 9.14
CA THR A 38 7.40 -8.74 8.54
C THR A 38 6.75 -8.30 7.21
N ALA A 39 6.13 -7.12 7.17
CA ALA A 39 5.52 -6.57 5.97
C ALA A 39 6.55 -6.35 4.85
N LEU A 40 7.69 -5.75 5.16
CA LEU A 40 8.78 -5.53 4.21
C LEU A 40 9.31 -6.85 3.65
N SER A 41 9.52 -7.85 4.51
CA SER A 41 9.96 -9.18 4.06
C SER A 41 8.94 -9.83 3.12
N ALA A 42 7.64 -9.70 3.40
CA ALA A 42 6.59 -10.23 2.52
C ALA A 42 6.52 -9.50 1.17
N LEU A 43 6.64 -8.16 1.18
CA LEU A 43 6.63 -7.36 -0.04
C LEU A 43 7.81 -7.70 -0.96
N GLU A 44 8.98 -8.01 -0.42
CA GLU A 44 10.13 -8.47 -1.22
C GLU A 44 9.86 -9.84 -1.88
N ILE A 45 9.13 -10.75 -1.21
CA ILE A 45 8.70 -12.02 -1.82
C ILE A 45 7.73 -11.76 -2.98
N VAL A 46 6.71 -10.93 -2.76
CA VAL A 46 5.71 -10.57 -3.79
C VAL A 46 6.39 -9.93 -5.00
N LYS A 47 7.29 -8.98 -4.77
CA LYS A 47 8.07 -8.33 -5.84
C LYS A 47 8.87 -9.33 -6.66
N ARG A 48 9.53 -10.30 -6.01
CA ARG A 48 10.28 -11.35 -6.72
C ARG A 48 9.36 -12.21 -7.59
N ASP A 49 8.20 -12.62 -7.09
CA ASP A 49 7.21 -13.39 -7.86
C ASP A 49 6.70 -12.62 -9.09
N LEU A 50 6.37 -11.33 -8.91
CA LEU A 50 5.94 -10.47 -10.02
C LEU A 50 7.03 -10.27 -11.07
N LEU A 51 8.30 -10.13 -10.65
CA LEU A 51 9.43 -10.06 -11.58
C LEU A 51 9.60 -11.37 -12.37
N THR A 52 9.45 -12.52 -11.71
CA THR A 52 9.47 -13.82 -12.41
C THR A 52 8.34 -13.89 -13.44
N LYS A 53 7.11 -13.53 -13.08
CA LYS A 53 5.95 -13.54 -14.00
C LYS A 53 6.06 -12.55 -15.16
N LYS A 54 6.72 -11.41 -14.96
CA LYS A 54 6.94 -10.41 -16.03
C LYS A 54 7.93 -10.89 -17.09
N ASN A 55 8.82 -11.82 -16.71
CA ASN A 55 9.87 -12.36 -17.56
C ASN A 55 9.53 -13.71 -18.20
N ASP A 56 8.34 -14.24 -17.91
CA ASP A 56 7.74 -15.46 -18.49
C ASP A 56 6.79 -15.08 -19.64
#